data_AF-A0A7S1ZEJ0-F1
#
_entry.id   AF-A0A7S1ZEJ0-F1
#
_cell.length_a   1.000
_cell.length_b   1.000
_cell.length_c   1.000
_cell.angle_alpha   90.00
_cell.angle_beta   90.00
_cell.angle_gamma   90.00
#
_symmetry.space_group_name_H-M   'P 1'
#
loop_
_entity.id
_entity.type
_entity.pdbx_description
1 polymer ?
#
loop_
_entity_poly.entity_id
_entity_poly.type
_entity_poly.pdbx_seq_one_letter_code
_entity_poly.pdbx_strand_id
1 'polypeptide(L)'
;MQTLKQANRDTMIMWVALTSAYEQKSNAFTIELQNIAHAFAEVETEKGQYLCKYGGVDIDNEALLDINVGGRIITTTRSILTQQKGSMLEAMFSGRWEKRLQRDNS
;
A
#
# COMPACT_ATOMS: atom_id res chain seq x y z
N MET A 1 3.34 33.94 52.72
CA MET A 1 2.31 32.90 52.51
C MET A 1 1.55 33.03 51.18
N GLN A 2 1.33 34.25 50.65
CA GLN A 2 0.62 34.46 49.37
C GLN A 2 1.41 34.02 48.12
N THR A 3 2.74 34.14 48.15
CA THR A 3 3.64 33.78 47.03
C THR A 3 3.66 32.29 46.70
N LEU A 4 3.62 31.42 47.71
CA LEU A 4 3.57 29.96 47.52
C LEU A 4 2.24 29.50 46.89
N LYS A 5 1.13 30.16 47.25
CA LYS A 5 -0.18 29.86 46.65
C LYS A 5 -0.23 30.25 45.17
N GLN A 6 0.46 31.32 44.79
CA GLN A 6 0.55 31.75 43.40
C GLN A 6 1.44 30.82 42.58
N ALA A 7 2.63 30.47 43.08
CA ALA A 7 3.51 29.53 42.41
C ALA A 7 2.86 28.14 42.19
N ASN A 8 2.07 27.66 43.15
CA ASN A 8 1.30 26.41 42.98
C ASN A 8 0.17 26.53 41.95
N ARG A 9 -0.43 27.71 41.76
CA ARG A 9 -1.40 27.92 40.66
C ARG A 9 -0.70 27.96 39.31
N ASP A 10 0.42 28.65 39.22
CA ASP A 10 1.16 28.81 37.96
C ASP A 10 1.71 27.46 37.47
N THR A 11 2.22 26.63 38.38
CA THR A 11 2.62 25.25 38.04
C THR A 11 1.43 24.41 37.61
N MET A 12 0.29 24.49 38.29
CA MET A 12 -0.93 23.79 37.90
C MET A 12 -1.41 24.20 36.49
N ILE A 13 -1.41 25.50 36.17
CA ILE A 13 -1.79 26.01 34.84
C ILE A 13 -0.84 25.47 33.76
N MET A 14 0.46 25.48 34.03
CA MET A 14 1.46 24.93 33.11
C MET A 14 1.27 23.42 32.88
N TRP A 15 0.99 22.65 33.93
CA TRP A 15 0.71 21.21 33.80
C TRP A 15 -0.54 20.95 32.96
N VAL A 16 -1.63 21.69 33.20
CA VAL A 16 -2.87 21.58 32.42
C VAL A 16 -2.65 21.94 30.95
N ALA A 17 -1.88 23.01 30.68
CA ALA A 17 -1.54 23.40 29.32
C ALA A 17 -0.70 22.34 28.61
N LEU A 18 0.28 21.76 29.32
CA LEU A 18 1.14 20.71 28.79
C LEU A 18 0.34 19.45 28.46
N THR A 19 -0.52 18.98 29.38
CA THR A 19 -1.34 17.78 29.14
C THR A 19 -2.31 17.99 27.99
N SER A 20 -2.93 19.17 27.90
CA SER A 20 -3.82 19.51 26.78
C SER A 20 -3.08 19.52 25.44
N ALA A 21 -1.86 20.06 25.39
CA ALA A 21 -1.04 20.06 24.17
C ALA A 21 -0.63 18.64 23.74
N TYR A 22 -0.27 17.77 24.68
CA TYR A 22 0.02 16.37 24.38
C TYR A 22 -1.21 15.63 23.83
N GLU A 23 -2.37 15.84 24.46
CA GLU A 23 -3.62 15.21 24.05
C GLU A 23 -4.04 15.66 22.64
N GLN A 24 -3.93 16.96 22.35
CA GLN A 24 -4.17 17.50 21.00
C GLN A 24 -3.25 16.85 19.96
N LYS A 25 -1.96 16.72 20.27
CA LYS A 25 -0.99 16.11 19.34
C LYS A 25 -1.26 14.62 19.13
N SER A 26 -1.64 13.89 20.18
CA SER A 26 -2.03 12.48 20.09
C SER A 26 -3.28 12.28 19.23
N ASN A 27 -4.28 13.14 19.41
CA ASN A 27 -5.50 13.11 18.63
C ASN A 27 -5.22 13.43 17.16
N ALA A 28 -4.42 14.45 16.88
CA ALA A 28 -3.99 14.77 15.51
C ALA A 28 -3.29 13.59 14.83
N PHE A 29 -2.37 12.92 15.55
CA PHE A 29 -1.68 11.74 15.00
C PHE A 29 -2.64 10.57 14.73
N THR A 30 -3.63 10.37 15.59
CA THR A 30 -4.64 9.32 15.42
C THR A 30 -5.50 9.57 14.18
N ILE A 31 -5.88 10.83 13.95
CA ILE A 31 -6.63 11.24 12.75
C ILE A 31 -5.79 10.99 11.49
N GLU A 32 -4.52 11.37 11.48
CA GLU A 32 -3.64 11.14 10.34
C GLU A 32 -3.47 9.64 10.03
N LEU A 33 -3.31 8.80 11.06
CA LEU A 33 -3.26 7.36 10.88
C LEU A 33 -4.56 6.80 10.28
N GLN A 34 -5.72 7.30 10.71
CA GLN A 34 -7.01 6.91 10.14
C GLN A 34 -7.13 7.35 8.67
N ASN A 35 -6.68 8.55 8.33
CA ASN A 35 -6.67 9.07 6.96
C ASN A 35 -5.79 8.20 6.05
N ILE A 36 -4.59 7.86 6.50
CA ILE A 36 -3.66 6.99 5.75
C ILE A 36 -4.27 5.60 5.55
N ALA A 37 -4.86 5.03 6.61
CA ALA A 37 -5.50 3.72 6.53
C ALA A 37 -6.68 3.72 5.55
N HIS A 38 -7.51 4.78 5.56
CA HIS A 38 -8.61 4.94 4.62
C HIS A 38 -8.10 5.06 3.17
N ALA A 39 -7.12 5.92 2.93
CA ALA A 39 -6.53 6.10 1.60
C ALA A 39 -5.90 4.80 1.07
N PHE A 40 -5.26 4.01 1.93
CA PHE A 40 -4.72 2.71 1.55
C PHE A 40 -5.83 1.72 1.15
N ALA A 41 -6.92 1.65 1.91
CA ALA A 41 -8.06 0.79 1.60
C ALA A 41 -8.73 1.18 0.27
N GLU A 42 -8.85 2.48 0.00
CA GLU A 42 -9.38 3.00 -1.26
C GLU A 42 -8.50 2.57 -2.44
N VAL A 43 -7.18 2.76 -2.35
CA VAL A 43 -6.22 2.35 -3.39
C VAL A 43 -6.27 0.84 -3.64
N GLU A 44 -6.38 0.01 -2.61
CA GLU A 44 -6.51 -1.45 -2.80
C GLU A 44 -7.85 -1.83 -3.47
N THR A 45 -8.91 -1.11 -3.16
CA THR A 45 -10.21 -1.32 -3.81
C THR A 45 -10.14 -0.93 -5.29
N GLU A 46 -9.54 0.21 -5.61
CA GLU A 46 -9.31 0.63 -7.00
C GLU A 46 -8.46 -0.40 -7.75
N LYS A 47 -7.35 -0.87 -7.16
CA LYS A 47 -6.52 -1.93 -7.74
C LYS A 47 -7.35 -3.17 -8.07
N GLY A 48 -8.21 -3.62 -7.14
CA GLY A 48 -9.14 -4.72 -7.36
C GLY A 48 -10.08 -4.47 -8.55
N GLN A 49 -10.66 -3.27 -8.66
CA GLN A 49 -11.51 -2.90 -9.80
C GLN A 49 -10.75 -2.86 -11.12
N TYR A 50 -9.52 -2.30 -11.14
CA TYR A 50 -8.66 -2.32 -12.31
C TYR A 50 -8.30 -3.75 -12.73
N LEU A 51 -8.06 -4.66 -11.78
CA LEU A 51 -7.85 -6.08 -12.04
C LEU A 51 -9.11 -6.76 -12.57
N CYS A 52 -10.29 -6.49 -12.02
CA CYS A 52 -11.54 -7.03 -12.57
C CYS A 52 -11.82 -6.52 -13.99
N LYS A 53 -11.51 -5.25 -14.26
CA LYS A 53 -11.77 -4.60 -15.55
C LYS A 53 -10.73 -4.95 -16.63
N TYR A 54 -9.49 -5.20 -16.25
CA TYR A 54 -8.37 -5.34 -17.19
C TYR A 54 -7.45 -6.53 -16.95
N GLY A 55 -7.52 -7.18 -15.79
CA GLY A 55 -6.74 -8.36 -15.43
C GLY A 55 -7.43 -9.67 -15.86
N GLY A 56 -6.63 -10.72 -16.00
CA GLY A 56 -7.13 -12.10 -16.04
C GLY A 56 -7.89 -12.39 -14.74
N VAL A 57 -9.15 -12.84 -14.84
CA VAL A 57 -9.97 -13.18 -13.64
C VAL A 57 -9.58 -14.56 -13.10
N ASP A 58 -8.87 -15.35 -13.90
CA ASP A 58 -8.23 -16.63 -13.54
C ASP A 58 -6.74 -16.55 -13.91
N ILE A 59 -5.93 -15.86 -13.11
CA ILE A 59 -4.48 -15.91 -13.26
C ILE A 59 -3.99 -17.07 -12.41
N ASP A 60 -3.82 -18.23 -13.05
CA ASP A 60 -3.23 -19.40 -12.43
C ASP A 60 -1.72 -19.17 -12.24
N ASN A 61 -1.24 -19.35 -11.00
CA ASN A 61 0.17 -19.19 -10.63
C ASN A 61 0.99 -20.40 -11.10
N GLU A 62 0.34 -21.55 -11.23
CA GLU A 62 0.90 -22.79 -11.71
C GLU A 62 0.88 -22.87 -13.25
N ALA A 63 0.29 -21.87 -13.92
CA ALA A 63 0.30 -21.76 -15.37
C ALA A 63 1.73 -21.82 -15.92
N LEU A 64 1.94 -22.73 -16.88
CA LEU A 64 3.16 -22.82 -17.67
C LEU A 64 3.17 -21.71 -18.72
N LEU A 65 4.29 -21.00 -18.78
CA LEU A 65 4.54 -19.89 -19.69
C LEU A 65 5.78 -20.21 -20.53
N ASP A 66 5.62 -20.11 -21.84
CA ASP A 66 6.73 -20.18 -22.79
C ASP A 66 7.24 -18.76 -23.09
N ILE A 67 8.49 -18.49 -22.72
CA ILE A 67 9.11 -17.18 -22.89
C ILE A 67 10.34 -17.26 -23.78
N ASN A 68 10.50 -16.29 -24.69
CA ASN A 68 11.69 -16.16 -25.51
C ASN A 68 12.75 -15.32 -24.78
N VAL A 69 13.92 -15.92 -24.55
CA VAL A 69 15.07 -15.25 -23.95
C VAL A 69 16.26 -15.45 -24.87
N GLY A 70 16.65 -14.38 -25.58
CA GLY A 70 17.82 -14.40 -26.46
C GLY A 70 17.73 -15.41 -27.61
N GLY A 71 16.52 -15.70 -28.10
CA GLY A 71 16.29 -16.65 -29.19
C GLY A 71 16.05 -18.10 -28.74
N ARG A 72 16.02 -18.37 -27.44
CA ARG A 72 15.66 -19.68 -26.88
C ARG A 72 14.30 -19.59 -26.18
N ILE A 73 13.46 -20.60 -26.41
CA ILE A 73 12.21 -20.74 -25.67
C ILE A 73 12.49 -21.47 -24.36
N ILE A 74 12.05 -20.88 -23.26
CA ILE A 74 12.12 -21.45 -21.91
C ILE A 74 10.70 -21.59 -21.41
N THR A 75 10.33 -22.79 -20.95
CA THR A 75 9.06 -23.06 -20.29
C THR A 75 9.26 -22.98 -18.78
N THR A 76 8.46 -22.19 -18.09
CA THR A 76 8.50 -22.03 -16.63
C THR A 76 7.12 -21.73 -16.08
N THR A 77 6.92 -21.87 -14.77
CA THR A 77 5.66 -21.43 -14.14
C THR A 77 5.65 -19.93 -13.88
N ARG A 78 4.46 -19.34 -13.85
CA ARG A 78 4.27 -17.95 -13.43
C ARG A 78 4.77 -17.70 -12.00
N SER A 79 4.57 -18.65 -11.10
CA SER A 79 5.04 -18.55 -9.72
C SER A 79 6.55 -18.31 -9.61
N ILE A 80 7.35 -18.90 -10.51
CA ILE A 80 8.80 -18.69 -10.57
C ILE A 80 9.11 -17.26 -11.04
N LEU A 81 8.41 -16.78 -12.08
CA LEU A 81 8.63 -15.45 -12.64
C LEU A 81 8.14 -14.31 -11.73
N THR A 82 7.21 -14.60 -10.81
CA THR A 82 6.63 -13.62 -9.87
C THR A 82 7.09 -13.83 -8.42
N GLN A 83 8.08 -14.71 -8.20
CA GLN A 83 8.61 -15.04 -6.87
C GLN A 83 9.15 -13.79 -6.15
N GLN A 84 9.93 -12.98 -6.87
CA GLN A 84 10.51 -11.77 -6.30
C GLN A 84 9.57 -10.57 -6.44
N LYS A 85 9.00 -10.15 -5.31
CA LYS A 85 8.10 -9.00 -5.23
C LYS A 85 8.81 -7.68 -5.55
N GLY A 86 8.16 -6.83 -6.33
CA GLY A 86 8.67 -5.55 -6.82
C GLY A 86 9.67 -5.66 -7.99
N SER A 87 9.94 -6.88 -8.49
CA SER A 87 10.83 -7.06 -9.64
C SER A 87 10.14 -6.74 -10.97
N MET A 88 10.94 -6.45 -12.00
CA MET A 88 10.41 -6.28 -13.36
C MET A 88 9.74 -7.56 -13.89
N LEU A 89 10.26 -8.74 -13.53
CA LEU A 89 9.68 -10.02 -13.93
C LEU A 89 8.28 -10.19 -13.30
N GLU A 90 8.12 -9.85 -12.02
CA GLU A 90 6.79 -9.83 -11.42
C GLU A 90 5.86 -8.86 -12.14
N ALA A 91 6.31 -7.64 -12.41
CA ALA A 91 5.48 -6.64 -13.08
C ALA A 91 5.00 -7.08 -14.47
N MET A 92 5.82 -7.83 -15.20
CA MET A 92 5.51 -8.37 -16.53
C MET A 92 4.59 -9.60 -16.46
N PHE A 93 4.89 -10.54 -15.57
CA PHE A 93 4.24 -11.86 -15.52
C PHE A 93 3.19 -12.02 -14.41
N SER A 94 2.86 -10.95 -13.67
CA SER A 94 1.79 -10.92 -12.65
C SER A 94 0.38 -11.14 -13.20
N GLY A 95 0.21 -11.33 -14.51
CA GLY A 95 -1.10 -11.46 -15.16
C GLY A 95 -1.85 -10.14 -15.34
N ARG A 96 -1.30 -9.02 -14.82
CA ARG A 96 -1.82 -7.65 -15.00
C ARG A 96 -2.05 -7.27 -16.47
N TRP A 97 -1.23 -7.81 -17.38
CA TRP A 97 -1.18 -7.41 -18.78
C TRP A 97 -1.74 -8.45 -19.76
N GLU A 98 -2.15 -9.64 -19.30
CA GLU A 98 -2.48 -10.76 -20.18
C GLU A 98 -3.71 -10.54 -21.05
N LYS A 99 -4.70 -9.75 -20.59
CA LYS A 99 -5.85 -9.36 -21.42
C LYS A 99 -5.61 -8.10 -22.26
N ARG A 100 -4.44 -7.46 -22.16
CA ARG A 100 -4.13 -6.17 -22.81
C ARG A 100 -3.21 -6.29 -24.02
N LEU A 101 -2.57 -7.43 -24.25
CA LEU A 101 -1.87 -7.68 -25.50
C LEU A 101 -2.90 -8.02 -26.58
N GLN A 102 -3.65 -7.01 -27.04
CA GLN A 102 -4.27 -7.10 -28.35
C GLN A 102 -3.15 -7.26 -29.36
N ARG A 103 -3.13 -8.43 -30.00
CA ARG A 103 -2.24 -8.69 -31.12
C ARG A 103 -2.72 -7.80 -32.27
N ASP A 104 -1.85 -6.95 -32.80
CA ASP A 104 -2.17 -6.21 -34.01
C ASP A 104 -2.54 -7.23 -35.10
N ASN A 105 -3.77 -7.13 -35.63
CA ASN A 105 -4.16 -7.93 -36.77
C ASN A 105 -3.30 -7.47 -37.95
N SER A 106 -2.52 -8.43 -38.49
CA SER A 106 -1.72 -8.24 -39.70
C SER A 106 -2.60 -8.18 -40.94
#